data_AF-A0A3B0T896-F1
#
_entry.id   AF-A0A3B0T896-F1
#
_cell.length_a   1.000
_cell.length_b   1.000
_cell.length_c   1.000
_cell.angle_alpha   90.00
_cell.angle_beta   90.00
_cell.angle_gamma   90.00
#
_symmetry.space_group_name_H-M   'P 1'
#
loop_
_entity.id
_entity.type
_entity.pdbx_description
1 polymer ?
#
loop_
_entity_poly.entity_id
_entity_poly.type
_entity_poly.pdbx_seq_one_letter_code
_entity_poly.pdbx_strand_id
1 'polypeptide(L)'
;PECAEIWGVLNYFPAILHGLDIRYQPIARPRVEMVDMLGEDHQNCPTLVLVQGVDAGADIAVKTANGHSFLDNARDIGKYFAHRYGAPVPRGSL
;
A
#
# COMPACT_ATOMS: atom_id res chain seq x y z
N PRO A 1 -0.80 9.43 10.89
CA PRO A 1 0.42 8.75 11.38
C PRO A 1 0.97 7.75 10.35
N GLU A 2 0.12 6.84 9.85
CA GLU A 2 0.52 5.76 8.94
C GLU A 2 1.11 6.23 7.60
N CYS A 3 0.61 7.33 7.03
CA CYS A 3 1.20 7.90 5.81
C CYS A 3 2.65 8.35 6.01
N ALA A 4 3.02 8.82 7.21
CA ALA A 4 4.39 9.24 7.50
C ALA A 4 5.35 8.04 7.61
N GLU A 5 4.86 6.90 8.11
CA GLU A 5 5.65 5.66 8.19
C GLU A 5 5.97 5.12 6.80
N ILE A 6 4.97 5.09 5.90
CA ILE A 6 5.19 4.69 4.50
C ILE A 6 6.17 5.62 3.80
N TRP A 7 6.06 6.94 4.01
CA TRP A 7 7.02 7.90 3.48
C TRP A 7 8.46 7.66 3.95
N GLY A 8 8.66 7.27 5.20
CA GLY A 8 9.98 6.89 5.72
C GLY A 8 10.58 5.70 4.97
N VAL A 9 9.77 4.67 4.70
CA VAL A 9 10.18 3.49 3.92
C VAL A 9 10.51 3.88 2.47
N LEU A 10 9.66 4.66 1.82
CA LEU A 10 9.87 5.10 0.44
C LEU A 10 11.11 5.97 0.27
N ASN A 11 11.39 6.85 1.23
CA ASN A 11 12.59 7.67 1.21
C ASN A 11 13.87 6.85 1.46
N TYR A 12 13.79 5.81 2.27
CA TYR A 12 14.94 4.92 2.53
C TYR A 12 15.24 3.99 1.36
N PHE A 13 14.22 3.58 0.59
CA PHE A 13 14.35 2.70 -0.57
C PHE A 13 13.89 3.39 -1.86
N PRO A 14 14.72 4.26 -2.48
CA PRO A 14 14.32 5.01 -3.68
C PRO A 14 13.99 4.12 -4.89
N ALA A 15 14.54 2.90 -4.93
CA ALA A 15 14.18 1.91 -5.95
C ALA A 15 12.69 1.50 -5.89
N ILE A 16 12.11 1.48 -4.70
CA ILE A 16 10.67 1.21 -4.51
C ILE A 16 9.87 2.42 -4.99
N LEU A 17 10.29 3.63 -4.63
CA LEU A 17 9.64 4.87 -5.03
C LEU A 17 9.55 4.98 -6.57
N HIS A 18 10.63 4.66 -7.28
CA HIS A 18 10.65 4.70 -8.75
C HIS A 18 9.73 3.66 -9.41
N GLY A 19 9.39 2.58 -8.70
CA GLY A 19 8.48 1.54 -9.18
C GLY A 19 7.00 1.78 -8.82
N LEU A 20 6.67 2.89 -8.16
CA LEU A 20 5.32 3.19 -7.70
C LEU A 20 4.69 4.35 -8.47
N ASP A 21 3.43 4.18 -8.88
CA ASP A 21 2.56 5.28 -9.28
C ASP A 21 1.89 5.86 -8.01
N ILE A 22 2.40 6.99 -7.51
CA ILE A 22 1.89 7.62 -6.30
C ILE A 22 0.85 8.67 -6.65
N ARG A 23 -0.37 8.43 -6.19
CA ARG A 23 -1.50 9.37 -6.34
C ARG A 23 -1.88 9.97 -5.00
N TYR A 24 -1.80 11.29 -4.90
CA TYR A 24 -2.19 12.01 -3.69
C TYR A 24 -3.69 12.29 -3.73
N GLN A 25 -4.40 11.78 -2.73
CA GLN A 25 -5.83 12.04 -2.57
C GLN A 25 -6.07 13.17 -1.57
N PRO A 26 -7.11 13.99 -1.78
CA PRO A 26 -7.50 15.00 -0.81
C PRO A 26 -7.93 14.36 0.53
N ILE A 27 -7.75 15.12 1.61
CA ILE A 27 -8.20 14.71 2.95
C ILE A 27 -9.73 14.68 3.02
N ALA A 28 -10.39 15.57 2.29
CA ALA A 28 -11.84 15.65 2.22
C ALA A 28 -12.45 14.36 1.61
N ARG A 29 -13.51 13.86 2.24
CA ARG A 29 -14.34 12.77 1.71
C ARG A 29 -15.55 13.36 0.97
N PRO A 30 -16.05 12.73 -0.10
CA PRO A 30 -15.59 11.47 -0.68
C PRO A 30 -14.37 11.63 -1.61
N ARG A 31 -13.46 10.66 -1.57
CA ARG A 31 -12.27 10.58 -2.44
C ARG A 31 -12.67 9.96 -3.78
N VAL A 32 -13.14 10.80 -4.70
CA VAL A 32 -13.76 10.38 -5.98
C VAL A 32 -12.92 9.33 -6.72
N GLU A 33 -11.61 9.52 -6.84
CA GLU A 33 -10.75 8.55 -7.55
C GLU A 33 -10.67 7.19 -6.84
N MET A 34 -10.68 7.16 -5.51
CA MET A 34 -10.71 5.90 -4.76
C MET A 34 -12.08 5.22 -4.87
N VAL A 35 -13.15 6.01 -4.86
CA VAL A 35 -14.52 5.50 -5.02
C VAL A 35 -14.70 4.86 -6.39
N ASP A 36 -14.24 5.53 -7.44
CA ASP A 36 -14.31 5.02 -8.81
C ASP A 36 -13.49 3.73 -8.96
N MET A 37 -12.29 3.70 -8.36
CA MET A 37 -11.38 2.56 -8.49
C MET A 37 -11.73 1.36 -7.60
N LEU A 38 -12.11 1.57 -6.34
CA LEU A 38 -12.26 0.51 -5.32
C LEU A 38 -13.65 0.49 -4.65
N GLY A 39 -14.52 1.44 -4.94
CA GLY A 39 -15.85 1.57 -4.35
C GLY A 39 -15.89 2.51 -3.14
N GLU A 40 -17.10 2.91 -2.74
CA GLU A 40 -17.35 3.88 -1.67
C GLU A 40 -16.77 3.47 -0.31
N ASP A 41 -16.72 2.17 -0.03
CA ASP A 41 -16.25 1.62 1.24
C ASP A 41 -14.72 1.62 1.38
N HIS A 42 -13.97 1.78 0.28
CA HIS A 42 -12.52 1.59 0.23
C HIS A 42 -11.73 2.89 0.02
N GLN A 43 -12.11 3.94 0.74
CA GLN A 43 -11.46 5.25 0.65
C GLN A 43 -10.32 5.44 1.67
N ASN A 44 -9.75 4.38 2.23
CA ASN A 44 -8.76 4.50 3.31
C ASN A 44 -7.37 4.94 2.76
N CYS A 45 -6.60 5.66 3.57
CA CYS A 45 -5.22 6.03 3.21
C CYS A 45 -4.28 5.70 4.37
N PRO A 46 -3.14 5.02 4.12
CA PRO A 46 -2.59 4.63 2.81
C PRO A 46 -3.26 3.39 2.19
N THR A 47 -3.40 3.39 0.86
CA THR A 47 -3.82 2.20 0.08
C THR A 47 -2.84 1.93 -1.05
N LEU A 48 -2.40 0.69 -1.20
CA LEU A 48 -1.55 0.22 -2.29
C LEU A 48 -2.36 -0.73 -3.17
N VAL A 49 -2.53 -0.39 -4.44
CA VAL A 49 -3.13 -1.29 -5.43
C VAL A 49 -2.01 -2.14 -6.07
N LEU A 50 -2.23 -3.45 -6.09
CA LEU A 50 -1.30 -4.43 -6.63
C LEU A 50 -1.59 -4.67 -8.12
N VAL A 51 -0.53 -4.89 -8.89
CA VAL A 51 -0.64 -5.38 -10.27
C VAL A 51 -1.25 -6.79 -10.26
N GLN A 52 -2.07 -7.12 -11.24
CA GLN A 52 -2.64 -8.47 -11.34
C GLN A 52 -1.54 -9.53 -11.45
N GLY A 53 -1.68 -10.62 -10.69
CA GLY A 53 -0.74 -11.74 -10.69
C GLY A 53 0.55 -11.50 -9.89
N VAL A 54 0.66 -10.38 -9.16
CA VAL A 54 1.77 -10.17 -8.22
C VAL A 54 1.64 -11.11 -7.01
N ASP A 55 2.75 -11.74 -6.63
CA ASP A 55 2.86 -12.42 -5.34
C ASP A 55 3.02 -11.37 -4.24
N ALA A 56 2.02 -11.30 -3.35
CA ALA A 56 2.05 -10.42 -2.21
C ALA A 56 2.84 -11.02 -1.03
N GLY A 57 3.12 -12.33 -1.03
CA GLY A 57 3.66 -13.07 0.09
C GLY A 57 2.57 -13.71 0.96
N ALA A 58 2.94 -14.78 1.67
CA ALA A 58 2.01 -15.67 2.36
C ALA A 58 1.27 -15.04 3.57
N ASP A 59 1.87 -14.05 4.23
CA ASP A 59 1.36 -13.45 5.48
C ASP A 59 0.71 -12.07 5.29
N ILE A 60 0.18 -11.81 4.09
CA ILE A 60 -0.45 -10.55 3.71
C ILE A 60 -1.91 -10.78 3.32
N ALA A 61 -2.82 -10.08 4.00
CA ALA A 61 -4.24 -10.13 3.72
C ALA A 61 -4.58 -9.23 2.53
N VAL A 62 -4.46 -9.75 1.31
CA VAL A 62 -4.82 -9.03 0.09
C VAL A 62 -6.34 -8.91 -0.03
N LYS A 63 -6.84 -7.67 -0.11
CA LYS A 63 -8.25 -7.39 -0.37
C LYS A 63 -8.50 -7.26 -1.86
N THR A 64 -9.72 -7.54 -2.29
CA THR A 64 -10.13 -7.37 -3.69
C THR A 64 -11.41 -6.54 -3.78
N ALA A 65 -11.43 -5.56 -4.68
CA ALA A 65 -12.60 -4.74 -4.99
C ALA A 65 -12.52 -4.27 -6.44
N ASN A 66 -13.67 -4.23 -7.15
CA ASN A 66 -13.77 -3.79 -8.54
C ASN A 66 -12.73 -4.43 -9.49
N GLY A 67 -12.32 -5.68 -9.25
CA GLY A 67 -11.32 -6.38 -10.08
C GLY A 67 -9.86 -6.01 -9.78
N HIS A 68 -9.61 -5.17 -8.77
CA HIS A 68 -8.30 -4.79 -8.28
C HIS A 68 -7.98 -5.49 -6.96
N SER A 69 -6.73 -5.93 -6.82
CA SER A 69 -6.18 -6.40 -5.55
C SER A 69 -5.49 -5.23 -4.85
N PHE A 70 -5.70 -5.03 -3.56
CA PHE A 70 -5.13 -3.91 -2.82
C PHE A 70 -4.89 -4.21 -1.33
N LEU A 71 -4.04 -3.38 -0.72
CA LEU A 71 -3.72 -3.36 0.71
C LEU A 71 -4.11 -1.98 1.26
N ASP A 72 -4.87 -1.93 2.34
CA ASP A 72 -5.47 -0.70 2.88
C ASP A 72 -4.91 -0.26 4.24
N ASN A 73 -3.77 -0.85 4.61
CA ASN A 73 -3.09 -0.58 5.87
C ASN A 73 -1.57 -0.53 5.68
N ALA A 74 -0.89 0.31 6.45
CA ALA A 74 0.56 0.52 6.30
C ALA A 74 1.40 -0.74 6.64
N ARG A 75 0.91 -1.57 7.56
CA ARG A 75 1.62 -2.79 8.00
C ARG A 75 1.80 -3.78 6.87
N ASP A 76 0.72 -4.08 6.15
CA ASP A 76 0.73 -5.02 5.04
C ASP A 76 1.48 -4.46 3.84
N ILE A 77 1.36 -3.15 3.58
CA ILE A 77 2.18 -2.46 2.57
C ILE A 77 3.68 -2.60 2.89
N GLY A 78 4.07 -2.41 4.15
CA GLY A 78 5.45 -2.58 4.60
C GLY A 78 5.96 -4.02 4.42
N LYS A 79 5.15 -5.02 4.78
CA LYS A 79 5.47 -6.44 4.54
C LYS A 79 5.61 -6.74 3.04
N TYR A 80 4.73 -6.19 2.21
CA TYR A 80 4.77 -6.38 0.76
C TYR A 80 6.08 -5.84 0.18
N PHE A 81 6.49 -4.64 0.58
CA PHE A 81 7.77 -4.08 0.17
C PHE A 81 8.97 -4.90 0.64
N ALA A 82 8.94 -5.41 1.88
CA ALA A 82 9.97 -6.30 2.39
C ALA A 82 10.06 -7.61 1.56
N HIS A 83 8.91 -8.21 1.22
CA HIS A 83 8.83 -9.41 0.38
C HIS A 83 9.32 -9.16 -1.05
N ARG A 84 8.86 -8.08 -1.69
CA ARG A 84 9.12 -7.75 -3.11
C ARG A 84 10.56 -7.30 -3.37
N TYR A 85 11.11 -6.45 -2.51
CA TYR A 85 12.39 -5.77 -2.74
C TYR A 85 13.54 -6.29 -1.84
N GLY A 86 13.28 -7.28 -0.99
CA GLY A 86 14.33 -7.93 -0.20
C GLY A 86 14.96 -7.02 0.86
N ALA A 87 14.16 -6.19 1.53
CA ALA A 87 14.62 -5.33 2.62
C ALA A 87 14.27 -5.92 4.00
N PRO A 88 15.15 -5.78 5.01
CA PRO A 88 14.98 -6.42 6.31
C PRO A 88 13.69 -5.94 6.97
N VAL A 89 12.81 -6.88 7.32
CA VAL A 89 11.71 -6.64 8.25
C VAL A 89 12.28 -5.93 9.49
N PRO A 90 11.77 -4.74 9.87
CA PRO A 90 12.06 -4.18 11.17
C PRO A 90 11.52 -5.17 12.19
N ARG A 91 12.41 -5.98 12.78
CA ARG A 91 12.11 -6.69 14.01
C ARG A 91 12.02 -5.61 15.09
N GLY A 92 10.85 -5.00 15.24
CA GLY A 92 10.50 -4.35 16.49
C GLY A 92 10.61 -5.43 17.55
N SER A 93 11.62 -5.32 18.41
CA SER A 93 11.75 -6.22 19.56
C SER A 93 10.49 -6.10 20.39
N LEU A 94 9.87 -7.23 20.71
CA LEU A 94 9.59 -7.69 22.07
C LEU A 94 9.02 -9.12 21.98
#